data_AF-A0A850MRQ2-F1
#
_entry.id   AF-A0A850MRQ2-F1
#
_cell.length_a   1.000
_cell.length_b   1.000
_cell.length_c   1.000
_cell.angle_alpha   90.00
_cell.angle_beta   90.00
_cell.angle_gamma   90.00
#
_symmetry.space_group_name_H-M   'P 1'
#
loop_
_entity.id
_entity.type
_entity.pdbx_description
1 polymer ?
#
loop_
_entity_poly.entity_id
_entity_poly.type
_entity_poly.pdbx_seq_one_letter_code
_entity_poly.pdbx_strand_id
1 'polypeptide(L)'
;PFRGLRLTCAFCQLVCFGNKKETAENYKLLKNSGCLIQEEDGDFKILPADEAKEYFESMNPKHRKLYYQPVKKRKQEILVH
;
A
#
# COMPACT_ATOMS: atom_id res chain seq x y z
N PRO A 1 6.24 -24.48 -10.44
CA PRO A 1 6.86 -23.16 -10.16
C PRO A 1 5.86 -22.20 -9.50
N PHE A 2 5.97 -22.05 -8.18
CA PHE A 2 5.11 -21.22 -7.33
C PHE A 2 5.03 -19.79 -7.89
N ARG A 3 3.87 -19.41 -8.43
CA ARG A 3 3.55 -18.01 -8.76
C ARG A 3 3.67 -17.23 -7.46
N GLY A 4 4.62 -16.29 -7.41
CA GLY A 4 5.03 -15.57 -6.20
C GLY A 4 3.87 -15.23 -5.28
N LEU A 5 3.94 -15.74 -4.05
CA LEU A 5 3.04 -15.38 -2.97
C LEU A 5 3.21 -13.89 -2.75
N ARG A 6 2.25 -13.11 -3.24
CA ARG A 6 2.16 -11.67 -2.95
C ARG A 6 1.66 -11.58 -1.51
N LEU A 7 2.59 -11.71 -0.57
CA LEU A 7 2.36 -11.39 0.82
C LEU A 7 2.01 -9.91 0.87
N THR A 8 0.72 -9.62 0.90
CA THR A 8 0.25 -8.33 1.37
C THR A 8 0.58 -8.32 2.86
N CYS A 9 1.24 -7.28 3.36
CA CYS A 9 1.30 -7.06 4.80
C CYS A 9 -0.13 -7.17 5.37
N ALA A 10 -0.28 -7.72 6.57
CA ALA A 10 -1.59 -8.02 7.17
C ALA A 10 -2.54 -6.80 7.28
N PHE A 11 -2.05 -5.59 6.97
CA PHE A 11 -2.82 -4.36 6.92
C PHE A 11 -4.07 -4.39 6.03
N CYS A 12 -4.07 -5.07 4.89
CA CYS A 12 -5.30 -5.19 4.09
C CYS A 12 -6.31 -6.19 4.67
N GLN A 13 -5.87 -7.14 5.51
CA GLN A 13 -6.78 -8.00 6.27
C GLN A 13 -7.54 -7.21 7.35
N LEU A 14 -7.02 -6.06 7.81
CA LEU A 14 -7.76 -5.16 8.71
C LEU A 14 -8.95 -4.49 8.01
N VAL A 15 -8.84 -4.18 6.71
CA VAL A 15 -9.89 -3.44 5.99
C VAL A 15 -11.03 -4.36 5.55
N CYS A 16 -10.73 -5.59 5.10
CA CYS A 16 -11.73 -6.48 4.55
C CYS A 16 -12.48 -7.24 5.66
N PHE A 17 -13.42 -6.55 6.33
CA PHE A 17 -14.26 -7.13 7.37
C PHE A 17 -15.72 -7.26 6.92
N GLY A 18 -16.47 -8.23 7.44
CA GLY A 18 -17.86 -8.48 7.05
C GLY A 18 -18.85 -7.35 7.38
N ASN A 19 -18.42 -6.39 8.22
CA ASN A 19 -19.20 -5.19 8.58
C ASN A 19 -18.70 -3.97 7.81
N LYS A 20 -19.62 -3.29 7.09
CA LYS A 20 -19.33 -2.09 6.29
C LYS A 20 -18.84 -0.89 7.12
N LYS A 21 -19.35 -0.72 8.35
CA LYS A 21 -18.94 0.40 9.22
C LYS A 21 -17.51 0.23 9.68
N GLU A 22 -17.18 -0.97 10.17
CA GLU A 22 -15.82 -1.32 10.59
C GLU A 22 -14.84 -1.28 9.41
N THR A 23 -15.28 -1.73 8.23
CA THR A 23 -14.49 -1.59 6.99
C THR A 23 -14.12 -0.13 6.71
N ALA A 24 -15.08 0.80 6.85
CA ALA A 24 -14.85 2.22 6.60
C ALA A 24 -13.90 2.84 7.64
N GLU A 25 -14.04 2.46 8.90
CA GLU A 25 -13.16 2.90 10.00
C GLU A 25 -11.73 2.38 9.81
N ASN A 26 -11.58 1.09 9.52
CA ASN A 26 -10.27 0.46 9.29
C ASN A 26 -9.61 1.02 8.02
N TYR A 27 -10.39 1.29 6.97
CA TYR A 27 -9.88 1.98 5.79
C TYR A 27 -9.36 3.38 6.12
N LYS A 28 -10.13 4.16 6.91
CA LYS A 28 -9.71 5.49 7.36
C LYS A 28 -8.43 5.41 8.20
N LEU A 29 -8.33 4.44 9.10
CA LEU A 29 -7.14 4.23 9.92
C LEU A 29 -5.93 3.89 9.04
N LEU A 30 -6.07 2.94 8.11
CA LEU A 30 -5.00 2.55 7.20
C LEU A 30 -4.54 3.70 6.29
N LYS A 31 -5.47 4.54 5.81
CA LYS A 31 -5.15 5.67 4.94
C LYS A 31 -4.42 6.81 5.65
N ASN A 32 -4.60 6.91 6.97
CA ASN A 32 -4.04 7.98 7.80
C ASN A 32 -2.93 7.46 8.73
N SER A 33 -2.60 6.17 8.69
CA SER A 33 -1.51 5.63 9.50
C SER A 33 -0.16 6.05 8.94
N GLY A 34 0.84 6.09 9.81
CA GLY A 34 2.23 6.28 9.43
C GLY A 34 2.80 5.13 8.59
N CYS A 35 4.09 5.24 8.27
CA CYS A 35 4.84 4.24 7.52
C CYS A 35 6.01 3.72 8.37
N LEU A 36 6.24 2.40 8.33
CA LEU A 36 7.46 1.78 8.82
C LEU A 36 8.39 1.56 7.64
N ILE A 37 9.60 2.08 7.73
CA ILE A 37 10.62 1.96 6.71
C ILE A 37 11.77 1.13 7.27
N GLN A 38 12.21 0.16 6.50
CA GLN A 38 13.44 -0.58 6.78
C GLN A 38 14.56 0.04 5.95
N GLU A 39 15.56 0.58 6.61
CA GLU A 39 16.75 1.16 5.99
C GLU A 39 17.68 0.05 5.44
N GLU A 40 18.68 0.41 4.65
CA GLU A 40 19.57 -0.57 3.98
C GLU A 40 20.41 -1.40 4.95
N ASP A 41 20.69 -0.86 6.13
CA ASP A 41 21.39 -1.54 7.24
C ASP A 41 20.47 -2.47 8.05
N GLY A 42 19.16 -2.44 7.77
CA GLY A 42 18.15 -3.24 8.44
C GLY A 42 17.48 -2.54 9.62
N ASP A 43 17.88 -1.31 9.98
CA ASP A 43 17.23 -0.53 11.01
C ASP A 43 15.82 -0.08 10.59
N PHE A 44 14.98 0.18 11.59
CA PHE A 44 13.60 0.59 11.37
C PHE A 44 13.37 2.05 11.72
N LYS A 45 12.77 2.78 10.78
CA LYS A 45 12.29 4.14 10.95
C LYS A 45 10.77 4.19 10.92
N ILE A 46 10.16 4.78 11.93
CA ILE A 46 8.71 5.03 11.98
C ILE A 46 8.48 6.48 11.57
N LEU A 47 7.68 6.69 10.52
CA LEU A 47 7.31 8.01 10.02
C LEU A 47 5.81 8.25 10.19
N PRO A 48 5.38 9.45 10.60
CA PRO A 48 3.98 9.84 10.49
C PRO A 48 3.55 9.98 9.01
N ALA A 49 2.25 10.07 8.77
CA ALA A 49 1.68 9.97 7.42
C ALA A 49 2.11 11.11 6.47
N ASP A 50 2.29 12.31 7.00
CA ASP A 50 2.80 13.49 6.32
C ASP A 50 4.28 13.34 5.92
N GLU A 51 5.15 12.96 6.85
CA GLU A 51 6.58 12.75 6.59
C GLU A 51 6.86 11.55 5.67
N ALA A 52 6.03 10.50 5.75
CA ALA A 52 6.20 9.30 4.93
C ALA A 52 6.14 9.63 3.43
N LYS A 53 5.30 10.59 3.03
CA LYS A 53 5.20 11.03 1.63
C LYS A 53 6.48 11.72 1.17
N GLU A 54 6.97 12.67 1.96
CA GLU A 54 8.19 13.42 1.66
C GLU A 54 9.40 12.49 1.58
N TYR A 55 9.51 11.55 2.53
CA TYR A 55 10.57 10.54 2.51
C TYR A 55 10.52 9.70 1.24
N PHE A 56 9.33 9.19 0.85
CA PHE A 56 9.17 8.42 -0.38
C PHE A 56 9.55 9.23 -1.64
N GLU A 57 9.20 10.52 -1.68
CA GLU A 57 9.56 11.41 -2.79
C GLU A 57 11.06 11.74 -2.83
N SER A 58 11.75 11.70 -1.68
CA SER A 58 13.19 11.88 -1.59
C SER A 58 14.01 10.65 -2.01
N MET A 59 13.40 9.45 -2.03
CA MET A 59 14.07 8.21 -2.44
C MET A 59 14.65 8.29 -3.86
N ASN A 60 15.76 7.58 -4.09
CA ASN A 60 16.33 7.40 -5.41
C ASN A 60 15.26 6.95 -6.42
N PRO A 61 15.09 7.62 -7.58
CA PRO A 61 14.07 7.28 -8.55
C PRO A 61 14.09 5.81 -9.02
N LYS A 62 15.28 5.18 -9.10
CA LYS A 62 15.41 3.77 -9.44
C LYS A 62 14.81 2.86 -8.37
N HIS A 63 15.04 3.18 -7.11
CA HIS A 63 14.49 2.45 -5.96
C HIS A 63 12.98 2.69 -5.87
N ARG A 64 12.53 3.96 -5.97
CA ARG A 64 11.11 4.33 -5.94
C ARG A 64 10.28 3.60 -7.00
N LYS A 65 10.88 3.30 -8.16
CA LYS A 65 10.25 2.52 -9.25
C LYS A 65 9.79 1.11 -8.81
N LEU A 66 10.42 0.51 -7.80
CA LEU A 66 10.04 -0.81 -7.28
C LEU A 66 8.65 -0.83 -6.64
N TYR A 67 8.17 0.32 -6.16
CA TYR A 67 6.87 0.45 -5.48
C TYR A 67 5.73 0.85 -6.41
N TYR A 68 6.02 1.25 -7.65
CA TYR A 68 4.98 1.54 -8.63
C TYR A 68 4.58 0.26 -9.38
N GLN A 69 3.32 -0.15 -9.23
CA GLN A 69 2.76 -1.17 -10.12
C GLN A 69 2.33 -0.52 -11.44
N PRO A 70 2.69 -1.08 -12.60
CA PRO A 70 2.15 -0.62 -13.87
C PRO A 70 0.63 -0.86 -13.87
N VAL A 71 -0.15 0.21 -13.89
CA VAL A 71 -1.61 0.13 -14.02
C VAL A 71 -1.93 -0.43 -15.40
N LYS A 72 -2.35 -1.70 -15.47
CA LYS A 72 -2.91 -2.26 -16.70
C LYS A 72 -4.23 -1.55 -16.98
N LYS A 73 -4.33 -0.83 -18.10
CA LYS A 73 -5.61 -0.28 -18.57
C LYS A 73 -6.60 -1.43 -18.73
N ARG A 74 -7.68 -1.44 -17.94
CA ARG A 74 -8.81 -2.36 -18.15
C ARG A 74 -9.57 -1.89 -19.38
N LYS A 75 -9.78 -2.75 -20.37
CA LYS A 75 -10.78 -2.48 -21.42
C LYS A 75 -12.15 -2.45 -20.72
N GLN A 76 -12.81 -1.31 -20.78
CA GLN A 76 -14.14 -1.13 -20.21
C GLN A 76 -15.13 -1.64 -21.25
N GLU A 77 -15.46 -2.93 -21.19
CA GLU A 77 -16.67 -3.43 -21.88
C GLU A 77 -17.86 -2.99 -21.02
N ILE A 78 -18.58 -1.98 -21.51
CA ILE A 78 -19.84 -1.54 -20.92
C ILE A 78 -20.85 -2.66 -21.18
N LEU A 79 -21.13 -3.47 -20.16
CA LEU A 79 -22.24 -4.39 -20.19
C LEU A 79 -23.49 -3.59 -19.80
N VAL A 80 -24.28 -3.22 -20.79
CA VAL A 80 -25.64 -2.72 -20.58
C VAL A 80 -26.52 -3.94 -20.34
N HIS A 81 -27.03 -4.08 -19.12
CA HIS A 81 -28.17 -4.95 -18.80
C HIS A 81 -29.27 -4.08 -18.19
#